data_AF-A0A1T4M7Q2-F1
#
_entry.id   AF-A0A1T4M7Q2-F1
#
_cell.length_a   1.000
_cell.length_b   1.000
_cell.length_c   1.000
_cell.angle_alpha   90.00
_cell.angle_beta   90.00
_cell.angle_gamma   90.00
#
_symmetry.space_group_name_H-M   'P 1'
#
loop_
_entity.id
_entity.type
_entity.pdbx_description
1 polymer ?
#
loop_
_entity_poly.entity_id
_entity_poly.type
_entity_poly.pdbx_seq_one_letter_code
_entity_poly.pdbx_strand_id
1 'polypeptide(L)'
;MSIFNNSNFADRRKTADDAKKALLERARAKANDPELVKRQAERAKIVQAREEREAARRAERERQRQEEEELKALLAAEEAARAAEAEAERLAEEEAKKKLQDDMISRLVADEAERKARRDARYAARKARQR
;
A
#
# COMPACT_ATOMS: atom_id res chain seq x y z
N MET A 1 5.20 -42.20 -75.97
CA MET A 1 4.97 -42.33 -74.51
C MET A 1 4.65 -40.95 -73.97
N SER A 2 3.37 -40.64 -73.75
CA SER A 2 2.99 -39.39 -73.10
C SER A 2 1.91 -39.68 -72.07
N ILE A 3 2.32 -39.58 -70.80
CA ILE A 3 1.53 -39.88 -69.61
C ILE A 3 0.76 -38.60 -69.27
N PHE A 4 -0.26 -38.26 -70.06
CA PHE A 4 -1.18 -37.19 -69.69
C PHE A 4 -2.33 -37.78 -68.89
N ASN A 5 -2.20 -37.63 -67.57
CA ASN A 5 -3.18 -38.02 -66.57
C ASN A 5 -4.42 -37.10 -66.70
N ASN A 6 -5.28 -37.38 -67.67
CA ASN A 6 -6.40 -36.52 -68.06
C ASN A 6 -7.62 -36.76 -67.15
N SER A 7 -7.54 -36.34 -65.88
CA SER A 7 -8.75 -36.09 -65.10
C SER A 7 -9.45 -34.87 -65.69
N ASN A 8 -10.65 -35.04 -66.23
CA ASN A 8 -11.41 -33.97 -66.86
C ASN A 8 -11.78 -32.91 -65.81
N PHE A 9 -11.99 -31.66 -66.19
CA PHE A 9 -12.33 -30.57 -65.23
C PHE A 9 -13.56 -30.92 -64.37
N ALA A 10 -14.53 -31.60 -64.96
CA ALA A 10 -15.70 -32.12 -64.28
C ALA A 10 -15.35 -33.12 -63.15
N ASP A 11 -14.35 -33.97 -63.35
CA ASP A 11 -13.94 -34.97 -62.35
C ASP A 11 -13.23 -34.29 -61.16
N ARG A 12 -12.40 -33.29 -61.43
CA ARG A 12 -11.75 -32.49 -60.36
C ARG A 12 -12.75 -31.70 -59.53
N ARG A 13 -13.82 -31.21 -60.16
CA ARG A 13 -14.89 -30.51 -59.46
C ARG A 13 -15.70 -31.47 -58.58
N LYS A 14 -16.05 -32.65 -59.11
CA LYS A 14 -16.74 -33.69 -58.33
C LYS A 14 -15.93 -34.14 -57.13
N THR A 15 -14.63 -34.42 -57.29
CA THR A 15 -13.78 -34.83 -56.16
C THR A 15 -13.67 -33.75 -55.09
N ALA A 16 -13.59 -32.47 -55.48
CA ALA A 16 -13.59 -31.35 -54.54
C ALA A 16 -14.93 -31.20 -53.80
N ASP A 17 -16.05 -31.36 -54.51
CA ASP A 17 -17.40 -31.29 -53.92
C ASP A 17 -17.64 -32.46 -52.95
N ASP A 18 -17.20 -33.67 -53.29
CA ASP A 18 -17.29 -34.85 -52.43
C ASP A 18 -16.38 -34.74 -51.20
N ALA A 19 -15.18 -34.17 -51.34
CA ALA A 19 -14.29 -33.88 -50.23
C ALA A 19 -14.90 -32.86 -49.24
N LYS A 20 -15.56 -31.81 -49.77
CA LYS A 20 -16.29 -30.84 -48.92
C LYS A 20 -17.48 -31.47 -48.21
N LYS A 21 -18.26 -32.31 -48.89
CA LYS A 21 -19.36 -33.07 -48.27
C LYS A 21 -18.83 -33.97 -47.14
N ALA A 22 -17.74 -34.70 -47.38
CA ALA A 22 -17.13 -35.56 -46.37
C ALA A 22 -16.62 -34.77 -45.14
N LEU A 23 -16.07 -33.56 -45.36
CA LEU A 23 -15.68 -32.65 -44.26
C LEU A 23 -16.89 -32.16 -43.45
N LEU A 24 -17.98 -31.77 -44.12
CA LEU A 24 -19.20 -31.33 -43.46
C LEU A 24 -19.86 -32.46 -42.66
N GLU A 25 -19.92 -33.67 -43.22
CA GLU A 25 -20.43 -34.86 -42.53
C GLU A 25 -19.57 -35.21 -41.29
N ARG A 26 -18.24 -35.15 -41.39
CA ARG A 26 -17.35 -35.32 -40.24
C ARG A 26 -17.54 -34.23 -39.18
N ALA A 27 -17.76 -32.99 -39.58
CA ALA A 27 -18.01 -31.88 -38.66
C ALA A 27 -19.35 -32.07 -37.93
N ARG A 28 -20.40 -32.50 -38.64
CA ARG A 28 -21.71 -32.84 -38.06
C ARG A 28 -21.63 -34.02 -37.10
N ALA A 29 -20.91 -35.08 -37.48
CA ALA A 29 -20.69 -36.25 -36.63
C ALA A 29 -19.96 -35.89 -35.33
N LYS A 30 -18.96 -35.00 -35.39
CA LYS A 30 -18.28 -34.47 -34.20
C LYS A 30 -19.19 -33.55 -33.39
N ALA A 31 -19.97 -32.68 -34.02
CA ALA A 31 -20.87 -31.77 -33.30
C ALA A 31 -21.94 -32.53 -32.50
N ASN A 32 -22.40 -33.67 -33.01
CA ASN A 32 -23.38 -34.53 -32.37
C ASN A 32 -22.76 -35.66 -31.53
N ASP A 33 -21.45 -35.62 -31.26
CA ASP A 33 -20.76 -36.67 -30.51
C ASP A 33 -21.15 -36.57 -29.01
N PRO A 34 -21.89 -37.55 -28.46
CA PRO A 34 -22.31 -37.54 -27.07
C PRO A 34 -21.12 -37.57 -26.09
N GLU A 35 -19.96 -38.08 -26.49
CA GLU A 35 -18.75 -38.07 -25.66
C GLU A 35 -18.16 -36.66 -25.51
N LEU A 36 -18.28 -35.80 -26.53
CA LEU A 36 -17.87 -34.41 -26.42
C LEU A 36 -18.77 -33.62 -25.47
N VAL A 37 -20.08 -33.87 -25.51
CA VAL A 37 -21.05 -33.25 -24.58
C VAL A 37 -20.75 -33.66 -23.14
N LYS A 38 -20.49 -34.95 -22.88
CA LYS A 38 -20.09 -35.44 -21.55
C LYS A 38 -18.80 -34.77 -21.07
N ARG A 39 -17.77 -34.71 -21.91
CA ARG A 39 -16.49 -34.06 -21.57
C ARG A 39 -16.64 -32.57 -21.31
N GLN A 40 -17.49 -31.87 -22.05
CA GLN A 40 -17.78 -30.46 -21.80
C GLN A 40 -18.51 -30.27 -20.47
N ALA A 41 -19.50 -31.12 -20.16
CA ALA A 41 -20.21 -31.09 -18.88
C ALA A 41 -19.27 -31.38 -17.69
N GLU A 42 -18.35 -32.35 -17.82
CA GLU A 42 -17.33 -32.64 -16.82
C GLU A 42 -16.39 -31.46 -16.60
N ARG A 43 -15.90 -30.84 -17.68
CA ARG A 43 -15.05 -29.64 -17.59
C ARG A 43 -15.80 -28.47 -16.95
N ALA A 44 -17.06 -28.26 -17.30
CA ALA A 44 -17.90 -27.22 -16.72
C ALA A 44 -18.03 -27.39 -15.19
N LYS A 45 -18.28 -28.63 -14.71
CA LYS A 45 -18.32 -28.94 -13.27
C LYS A 45 -16.98 -28.65 -12.58
N ILE A 46 -15.86 -29.00 -13.21
CA ILE A 46 -14.53 -28.73 -12.65
C ILE A 46 -14.26 -27.22 -12.58
N VAL A 47 -14.66 -26.46 -13.60
CA VAL A 47 -14.50 -25.00 -13.63
C VAL A 47 -15.34 -24.36 -12.54
N GLN A 48 -16.63 -24.73 -12.42
CA GLN A 48 -17.50 -24.25 -11.34
C GLN A 48 -16.91 -24.54 -9.96
N ALA A 49 -16.45 -25.77 -9.70
CA ALA A 49 -15.80 -26.12 -8.44
C ALA A 49 -14.46 -25.39 -8.20
N ARG A 50 -13.78 -24.91 -9.24
CA ARG A 50 -12.60 -24.06 -9.10
C ARG A 50 -12.99 -22.61 -8.80
N GLU A 51 -13.98 -22.08 -9.50
CA GLU A 51 -14.51 -20.73 -9.30
C GLU A 51 -15.06 -20.56 -7.88
N GLU A 52 -15.81 -21.53 -7.36
CA GLU A 52 -16.30 -21.53 -5.98
C GLU A 52 -15.16 -21.50 -4.95
N ARG A 53 -14.13 -22.34 -5.15
CA ARG A 53 -12.94 -22.35 -4.28
C ARG A 53 -12.10 -21.09 -4.38
N GLU A 54 -12.05 -20.46 -5.55
CA GLU A 54 -11.37 -19.18 -5.71
C GLU A 54 -12.17 -18.04 -5.08
N ALA A 55 -13.48 -18.01 -5.24
CA ALA A 55 -14.35 -17.02 -4.60
C ALA A 55 -14.22 -17.09 -3.07
N ALA A 56 -14.26 -18.28 -2.48
CA ALA A 56 -14.05 -18.48 -1.04
C ALA A 56 -12.67 -17.95 -0.59
N ARG A 57 -11.59 -18.29 -1.31
CA ARG A 57 -10.23 -17.82 -0.99
C ARG A 57 -10.02 -16.32 -1.23
N ARG A 58 -10.79 -15.69 -2.12
CA ARG A 58 -10.74 -14.24 -2.33
C ARG A 58 -11.42 -13.54 -1.16
N ALA A 59 -12.62 -13.99 -0.77
CA ALA A 59 -13.35 -13.44 0.37
C ALA A 59 -12.55 -13.55 1.68
N GLU A 60 -11.88 -14.68 1.92
CA GLU A 60 -11.01 -14.84 3.10
C GLU A 60 -9.81 -13.87 3.09
N ARG A 61 -9.13 -13.76 1.94
CA ARG A 61 -7.99 -12.85 1.80
C ARG A 61 -8.40 -11.37 1.92
N GLU A 62 -9.58 -11.01 1.44
CA GLU A 62 -10.11 -9.65 1.60
C GLU A 62 -10.38 -9.34 3.07
N ARG A 63 -10.96 -10.28 3.83
CA ARG A 63 -11.16 -10.12 5.28
C ARG A 63 -9.83 -9.97 6.02
N GLN A 64 -8.86 -10.85 5.75
CA GLN A 64 -7.53 -10.78 6.36
C GLN A 64 -6.84 -9.45 6.05
N ARG A 65 -6.95 -8.95 4.82
CA ARG A 65 -6.39 -7.64 4.45
C ARG A 65 -7.05 -6.50 5.23
N GLN A 66 -8.38 -6.53 5.35
CA GLN A 66 -9.10 -5.51 6.12
C GLN A 66 -8.69 -5.54 7.60
N GLU A 67 -8.63 -6.71 8.22
CA GLU A 67 -8.18 -6.87 9.60
C GLU A 67 -6.72 -6.39 9.78
N GLU A 68 -5.81 -6.74 8.86
CA GLU A 68 -4.43 -6.25 8.90
C GLU A 68 -4.32 -4.73 8.72
N GLU A 69 -5.12 -4.15 7.83
CA GLU A 69 -5.16 -2.70 7.61
C GLU A 69 -5.70 -1.96 8.84
N GLU A 70 -6.75 -2.48 9.48
CA GLU A 70 -7.29 -1.94 10.73
C GLU A 70 -6.27 -2.02 11.87
N LEU A 71 -5.60 -3.15 12.05
CA LEU A 71 -4.55 -3.31 13.06
C LEU A 71 -3.38 -2.36 12.81
N LYS A 72 -2.94 -2.21 11.56
CA LYS A 72 -1.88 -1.25 11.21
C LYS A 72 -2.30 0.19 11.48
N ALA A 73 -3.55 0.55 11.19
CA ALA A 73 -4.07 1.89 11.47
C ALA A 73 -4.12 2.18 12.97
N LEU A 74 -4.55 1.21 13.78
CA LEU A 74 -4.56 1.32 15.24
C LEU A 74 -3.16 1.48 15.82
N LEU A 75 -2.20 0.65 15.38
CA LEU A 75 -0.82 0.73 15.82
C LEU A 75 -0.17 2.07 15.43
N ALA A 76 -0.40 2.54 14.20
CA ALA A 76 0.11 3.83 13.75
C ALA A 76 -0.49 4.99 14.55
N ALA A 77 -1.77 4.93 14.92
CA ALA A 77 -2.41 5.93 15.76
C ALA A 77 -1.83 5.93 17.18
N GLU A 78 -1.59 4.75 17.76
CA GLU A 78 -0.97 4.61 19.08
C GLU A 78 0.47 5.13 19.09
N GLU A 79 1.27 4.77 18.09
CA GLU A 79 2.64 5.27 17.95
C GLU A 79 2.68 6.79 17.78
N ALA A 80 1.77 7.36 16.98
CA ALA A 80 1.65 8.80 16.81
C ALA A 80 1.27 9.50 18.12
N ALA A 81 0.35 8.92 18.90
CA ALA A 81 -0.04 9.45 20.21
C ALA A 81 1.15 9.44 21.19
N ARG A 82 1.86 8.30 21.29
CA ARG A 82 3.06 8.19 22.14
C ARG A 82 4.16 9.15 21.72
N ALA A 83 4.37 9.33 20.43
CA ALA A 83 5.35 10.29 19.92
C ALA A 83 4.95 11.73 20.27
N ALA A 84 3.67 12.08 20.15
CA ALA A 84 3.18 13.40 20.53
C ALA A 84 3.31 13.67 22.05
N GLU A 85 3.02 12.67 22.89
CA GLU A 85 3.24 12.76 24.34
C GLU A 85 4.73 12.94 24.68
N ALA A 86 5.61 12.15 24.07
CA ALA A 86 7.05 12.26 24.29
C ALA A 86 7.61 13.63 23.85
N GLU A 87 7.16 14.16 22.71
CA GLU A 87 7.53 15.50 22.25
C GLU A 87 7.00 16.59 23.19
N ALA A 88 5.77 16.47 23.69
CA ALA A 88 5.21 17.41 24.65
C ALA A 88 6.00 17.41 25.98
N GLU A 89 6.38 16.24 26.49
CA GLU A 89 7.24 16.12 27.67
C GLU A 89 8.60 16.76 27.45
N ARG A 90 9.24 16.49 26.30
CA ARG A 90 10.52 17.11 25.94
C ARG A 90 10.45 18.63 25.87
N LEU A 91 9.41 19.18 25.25
CA LEU A 91 9.20 20.62 25.18
C LEU A 91 8.97 21.21 26.57
N ALA A 92 8.18 20.55 27.42
CA ALA A 92 7.95 20.99 28.80
C ALA A 92 9.25 20.99 29.63
N GLU A 93 10.10 19.98 29.48
CA GLU A 93 11.41 19.95 30.14
C GLU A 93 12.34 21.05 29.63
N GLU A 94 12.38 21.30 28.32
CA GLU A 94 13.19 22.36 27.73
C GLU A 94 12.73 23.74 28.20
N GLU A 95 11.42 23.98 28.26
CA GLU A 95 10.85 25.21 28.80
C GLU A 95 11.18 25.39 30.28
N ALA A 96 11.08 24.32 31.08
CA ALA A 96 11.44 24.37 32.49
C ALA A 96 12.93 24.71 32.67
N LYS A 97 13.82 24.10 31.89
CA LYS A 97 15.26 24.42 31.90
C LYS A 97 15.53 25.86 31.50
N LYS A 98 14.86 26.38 30.46
CA LYS A 98 14.98 27.78 30.04
C LYS A 98 14.53 28.73 31.15
N LYS A 99 13.36 28.49 31.76
CA LYS A 99 12.86 29.32 32.89
C LYS A 99 13.84 29.35 34.05
N LEU A 100 14.41 28.20 34.43
CA LEU A 100 15.42 28.13 35.49
C LEU A 100 16.69 28.91 35.15
N GLN A 101 17.13 28.87 33.89
CA GLN A 101 18.28 29.65 33.44
C GLN A 101 17.98 31.16 33.44
N ASP A 102 16.81 31.55 32.94
CA ASP A 102 16.37 32.95 32.92
C ASP A 102 16.25 33.51 34.35
N ASP A 103 15.69 32.73 35.28
CA ASP A 103 15.59 33.10 36.69
C ASP A 103 16.98 33.28 37.33
N MET A 104 17.92 32.39 37.03
CA MET A 104 19.30 32.51 37.51
C MET A 104 19.99 33.76 36.97
N ILE A 105 19.86 34.02 35.67
CA ILE A 105 20.43 35.22 35.03
C ILE A 105 19.80 36.48 35.64
N SER A 106 18.48 36.51 35.81
CA SER A 106 17.75 37.64 36.41
C SER A 106 18.25 37.96 37.82
N ARG A 107 18.46 36.93 38.65
CA ARG A 107 19.03 37.08 40.00
C ARG A 107 20.46 37.63 39.94
N LEU A 108 21.30 37.12 39.05
CA LEU A 108 22.67 37.61 38.90
C LEU A 108 22.70 39.09 38.48
N VAL A 109 21.86 39.49 37.55
CA VAL A 109 21.73 40.88 37.11
C VAL A 109 21.25 41.78 38.26
N ALA A 110 20.26 41.33 39.04
CA ALA A 110 19.79 42.07 40.22
C ALA A 110 20.90 42.25 41.26
N ASP A 111 21.64 41.17 41.58
CA ASP A 111 22.75 41.21 42.52
C ASP A 111 23.88 42.16 42.05
N GLU A 112 24.19 42.15 40.76
CA GLU A 112 25.17 43.06 40.17
C GLU A 112 24.72 44.52 40.21
N ALA A 113 23.44 44.78 39.93
CA ALA A 113 22.83 46.09 40.05
C ALA A 113 22.91 46.60 41.51
N GLU A 114 22.61 45.77 42.50
CA GLU A 114 22.76 46.11 43.91
C GLU A 114 24.22 46.41 44.28
N ARG A 115 25.17 45.58 43.86
CA ARG A 115 26.60 45.80 44.12
C ARG A 115 27.08 47.10 43.49
N LYS A 116 26.60 47.45 42.30
CA LYS A 116 26.89 48.73 41.64
C LYS A 116 26.30 49.90 42.44
N ALA A 117 25.02 49.84 42.82
CA ALA A 117 24.38 50.86 43.63
C ALA A 117 25.11 51.10 44.97
N ARG A 118 25.54 50.03 45.66
CA ARG A 118 26.35 50.12 46.89
C ARG A 118 27.71 50.77 46.64
N ARG A 119 28.39 50.45 45.53
CA ARG A 119 29.65 51.10 45.15
C ARG A 119 29.44 52.58 44.86
N ASP A 120 28.43 52.93 44.09
CA ASP A 120 28.12 54.32 43.72
C ASP A 120 27.76 55.16 44.95
N ALA A 121 27.00 54.59 45.90
CA ALA A 121 26.71 55.23 47.19
C ALA A 121 27.99 55.48 48.01
N ARG A 122 28.92 54.52 48.05
CA ARG A 122 30.22 54.70 48.73
C ARG A 122 31.05 55.79 48.06
N TYR A 123 31.11 55.81 46.73
CA TYR A 123 31.82 56.85 45.98
C TYR A 123 31.22 58.23 46.22
N ALA A 124 29.88 58.36 46.22
CA ALA A 124 29.19 59.60 46.54
C ALA A 124 29.50 60.08 47.96
N ALA A 125 29.44 59.19 48.96
CA ALA A 125 29.77 59.51 50.35
C ALA A 125 31.23 59.94 50.52
N ARG A 126 32.18 59.28 49.83
CA ARG A 126 33.60 59.67 49.85
C ARG A 126 33.79 61.06 49.23
N LYS A 127 33.17 61.32 48.08
CA LYS A 127 33.26 62.62 47.40
C LYS A 127 32.66 63.76 48.25
N ALA A 128 31.57 63.49 48.96
CA ALA A 128 30.96 64.46 49.87
C ALA A 128 31.85 64.82 51.07
N ARG A 129 32.75 63.92 51.52
CA ARG A 129 33.71 64.20 52.60
C ARG A 129 34.97 64.95 52.14
N GLN A 130 35.26 64.94 50.83
CA GLN A 130 36.42 65.62 50.25
C GLN A 130 36.12 67.06 49.82
N ARG A 131 34.83 67.44 49.78
CA ARG A 131 34.38 68.82 49.68
C ARG A 131 34.25 69.40 51.08
#